data_AF-A0A962ZSQ5-F1
#
_entry.id   AF-A0A962ZSQ5-F1
#
_cell.length_a   1.000
_cell.length_b   1.000
_cell.length_c   1.000
_cell.angle_alpha   90.00
_cell.angle_beta   90.00
_cell.angle_gamma   90.00
#
_symmetry.space_group_name_H-M   'P 1'
#
loop_
_entity.id
_entity.type
_entity.pdbx_description
1 polymer ?
#
loop_
_entity_poly.entity_id
_entity_poly.type
_entity_poly.pdbx_seq_one_letter_code
_entity_poly.pdbx_strand_id
1 'polypeptide(L)'
;MTGAARLTTISLLLLLLACLAGCDRGPTAGRLERDLQERLDSHFQQDLFSVEKFHRTGSAPFRDLENNTSGVYVYYDAELELLKDYSLAEWRGLNLGTLAYAIGATESGVDGFRAQGNTAGDLLKVHGRFAYMENGSGDWTSLDKQSAPPPRQPEPATDSNGPSPESILRDARALLANAQEYKQDSTASVIAEELGVAIDRIDLRTARLRGETTLGSGPVTGTYFAFGQALSLYAKQRGTAVFSATSEGSVENASRLQAGRLDFGLVQSDVATLLHRGVVSAGFYPYRELRAVASLWPEAVQLLTLEASGISSLEGLRGRRVAIGQRGSGSRINALLIGMVVGLDKDQLPDIREISLARGIAQLERGEVDALFLTEAIPARSIQALASRRDDLRYISMPPPLLDKLAERHFAYYPLTVPARTYPGQTEPFSTIGLTAALMTHSNVADERVEQMLELLVSGGDELARRYYRAAFISRETMQLGLAVPLHPAAQRFYDRFDRQQAHEQDADNSTGD
;
A
#
# COMPACT_ATOMS: atom_id res chain seq x y z
N MET A 1 40.36 44.21 -20.41
CA MET A 1 40.19 42.80 -19.98
C MET A 1 40.83 41.91 -21.03
N THR A 2 41.80 41.09 -20.62
CA THR A 2 42.64 40.24 -21.49
C THR A 2 41.81 39.17 -22.21
N GLY A 3 42.23 38.75 -23.41
CA GLY A 3 41.50 37.78 -24.24
C GLY A 3 41.19 36.45 -23.54
N ALA A 4 42.02 36.05 -22.57
CA ALA A 4 41.78 34.87 -21.74
C ALA A 4 40.52 34.99 -20.85
N ALA A 5 40.24 36.19 -20.29
CA ALA A 5 39.05 36.43 -19.48
C ALA A 5 37.77 36.47 -20.31
N ARG A 6 37.84 36.79 -21.60
CA ARG A 6 36.67 36.68 -22.50
C ARG A 6 36.35 35.24 -22.87
N LEU A 7 37.37 34.39 -23.09
CA LEU A 7 37.14 32.98 -23.39
C LEU A 7 36.57 32.18 -22.21
N THR A 8 37.01 32.45 -20.97
CA THR A 8 36.43 31.82 -19.78
C THR A 8 35.00 32.27 -19.54
N THR A 9 34.68 33.55 -19.71
CA THR A 9 33.30 34.04 -19.55
C THR A 9 32.36 33.50 -20.64
N ILE A 10 32.82 33.39 -21.89
CA ILE A 10 32.05 32.77 -22.98
C ILE A 10 31.87 31.26 -22.74
N SER A 11 32.90 30.57 -22.23
CA SER A 11 32.80 29.14 -21.88
C SER A 11 31.86 28.91 -20.69
N LEU A 12 31.87 29.80 -19.68
CA LEU A 12 30.93 29.75 -18.56
C LEU A 12 29.50 30.04 -19.00
N LEU A 13 29.31 31.00 -19.92
CA LEU A 13 27.99 31.30 -20.49
C LEU A 13 27.46 30.15 -21.35
N LEU A 14 28.34 29.50 -22.14
CA LEU A 14 27.99 28.32 -22.93
C LEU A 14 27.70 27.10 -22.05
N LEU A 15 28.40 26.92 -20.93
CA LEU A 15 28.06 25.91 -19.92
C LEU A 15 26.73 26.22 -19.22
N LEU A 16 26.46 27.48 -18.89
CA LEU A 16 25.16 27.91 -18.33
C LEU A 16 24.01 27.73 -19.34
N LEU A 17 24.24 28.05 -20.62
CA LEU A 17 23.31 27.82 -21.73
C LEU A 17 23.10 26.32 -22.00
N ALA A 18 24.15 25.49 -21.87
CA ALA A 18 24.04 24.04 -21.96
C ALA A 18 23.29 23.42 -20.76
N CYS A 19 23.42 24.00 -19.56
CA CYS A 19 22.61 23.63 -18.39
C CYS A 19 21.15 24.09 -18.52
N LEU A 20 20.87 25.22 -19.18
CA LEU A 20 19.51 25.68 -19.48
C LEU A 20 18.85 24.83 -20.58
N ALA A 21 19.60 24.35 -21.57
CA ALA A 21 19.11 23.44 -22.61
C ALA A 21 18.74 22.03 -22.07
N GLY A 22 19.23 21.68 -20.87
CA GLY A 22 18.89 20.42 -20.19
C GLY A 22 17.49 20.39 -19.57
N CYS A 23 16.85 21.54 -19.35
CA CYS A 23 15.53 21.62 -18.70
C CYS A 23 14.36 21.33 -19.66
N ASP A 24 14.58 21.43 -20.97
CA ASP A 24 13.51 21.39 -21.99
C ASP A 24 13.40 20.08 -22.79
N ARG A 25 14.19 19.05 -22.46
CA ARG A 25 14.10 17.77 -23.18
C ARG A 25 12.75 17.07 -22.91
N GLY A 26 12.11 16.56 -23.97
CA GLY A 26 10.82 15.89 -23.88
C GLY A 26 9.70 16.60 -24.65
N PRO A 27 8.47 16.06 -24.62
CA PRO A 27 7.35 16.64 -25.33
C PRO A 27 6.87 17.98 -24.73
N THR A 28 6.11 18.73 -25.54
CA THR A 28 5.57 20.05 -25.18
C THR A 28 4.46 19.95 -24.13
N ALA A 29 4.22 21.05 -23.40
CA ALA A 29 3.15 21.11 -22.39
C ALA A 29 1.78 20.71 -22.97
N GLY A 30 1.37 21.26 -24.12
CA GLY A 30 0.09 20.91 -24.76
C GLY A 30 0.03 19.47 -25.31
N ARG A 31 1.16 18.76 -25.41
CA ARG A 31 1.15 17.32 -25.66
C ARG A 31 0.95 16.54 -24.37
N LEU A 32 1.67 16.89 -23.30
CA LEU A 32 1.47 16.25 -21.99
C LEU A 32 0.04 16.43 -21.46
N GLU A 33 -0.54 17.61 -21.66
CA GLU A 33 -1.93 17.91 -21.26
C GLU A 33 -2.93 17.00 -21.96
N ARG A 34 -2.75 16.78 -23.28
CA ARG A 34 -3.57 15.82 -24.04
C ARG A 34 -3.35 14.38 -23.57
N ASP A 35 -2.08 13.98 -23.40
CA ASP A 35 -1.76 12.65 -22.87
C ASP A 35 -2.40 12.43 -21.48
N LEU A 36 -2.46 13.47 -20.63
CA LEU A 36 -3.11 13.44 -19.33
C LEU A 36 -4.63 13.25 -19.45
N GLN A 37 -5.30 14.04 -20.29
CA GLN A 37 -6.74 13.92 -20.51
C GLN A 37 -7.11 12.55 -21.11
N GLU A 38 -6.37 12.08 -22.12
CA GLU A 38 -6.57 10.77 -22.74
C GLU A 38 -6.42 9.62 -21.71
N ARG A 39 -5.47 9.74 -20.77
CA ARG A 39 -5.29 8.79 -19.67
C ARG A 39 -6.46 8.81 -18.69
N LEU A 40 -6.96 10.00 -18.33
CA LEU A 40 -8.15 10.14 -17.48
C LEU A 40 -9.37 9.48 -18.14
N ASP A 41 -9.63 9.78 -19.41
CA ASP A 41 -10.78 9.28 -20.15
C ASP A 41 -10.72 7.76 -20.41
N SER A 42 -9.51 7.22 -20.62
CA SER A 42 -9.31 5.79 -20.86
C SER A 42 -9.37 4.96 -19.57
N HIS A 43 -8.88 5.49 -18.45
CA HIS A 43 -8.91 4.80 -17.16
C HIS A 43 -10.25 4.91 -16.43
N PHE A 44 -10.90 6.07 -16.50
CA PHE A 44 -12.17 6.33 -15.83
C PHE A 44 -13.34 6.29 -16.83
N GLN A 45 -14.52 6.75 -16.40
CA GLN A 45 -15.60 7.05 -17.32
C GLN A 45 -15.26 8.34 -18.08
N GLN A 46 -15.63 8.41 -19.37
CA GLN A 46 -15.56 9.66 -20.12
C GLN A 46 -16.34 10.77 -19.39
N ASP A 47 -15.79 11.98 -19.44
CA ASP A 47 -16.34 13.18 -18.80
C ASP A 47 -16.45 13.07 -17.26
N LEU A 48 -15.49 12.40 -16.61
CA LEU A 48 -15.36 12.45 -15.14
C LEU A 48 -14.43 13.57 -14.69
N PHE A 49 -13.34 13.80 -15.41
CA PHE A 49 -12.34 14.80 -15.09
C PHE A 49 -12.09 15.71 -16.30
N SER A 50 -11.89 17.01 -16.04
CA SER A 50 -11.39 18.00 -17.00
C SER A 50 -10.06 18.56 -16.52
N VAL A 51 -9.07 18.68 -17.39
CA VAL A 51 -7.82 19.39 -17.09
C VAL A 51 -8.07 20.89 -17.26
N GLU A 52 -8.22 21.62 -16.16
CA GLU A 52 -8.50 23.07 -16.16
C GLU A 52 -7.23 23.91 -16.23
N LYS A 53 -6.16 23.43 -15.58
CA LYS A 53 -4.83 24.06 -15.66
C LYS A 53 -3.78 23.00 -15.82
N PHE A 54 -2.77 23.31 -16.62
CA PHE A 54 -1.61 22.45 -16.84
C PHE A 54 -0.33 23.25 -16.91
N HIS A 55 0.71 22.80 -16.21
CA HIS A 55 2.02 23.41 -16.22
C HIS A 55 3.12 22.34 -16.24
N ARG A 56 3.92 22.30 -17.30
CA ARG A 56 5.13 21.45 -17.35
C ARG A 56 6.21 22.09 -16.45
N THR A 57 6.68 21.34 -15.46
CA THR A 57 7.62 21.87 -14.45
C THR A 57 9.08 21.51 -14.73
N GLY A 58 9.34 20.49 -15.55
CA GLY A 58 10.71 20.17 -15.97
C GLY A 58 10.87 18.76 -16.52
N SER A 59 12.12 18.35 -16.72
CA SER A 59 12.44 17.02 -17.25
C SER A 59 13.72 16.44 -16.64
N ALA A 60 13.82 15.11 -16.59
CA ALA A 60 15.02 14.41 -16.13
C ALA A 60 15.24 13.14 -16.97
N PRO A 61 16.46 12.90 -17.48
CA PRO A 61 16.75 11.67 -18.22
C PRO A 61 16.63 10.45 -17.29
N PHE A 62 16.23 9.31 -17.86
CA PHE A 62 16.33 8.01 -17.20
C PHE A 62 16.87 6.96 -18.14
N ARG A 63 17.40 5.89 -17.56
CA ARG A 63 17.83 4.70 -18.27
C ARG A 63 17.16 3.50 -17.63
N ASP A 64 16.40 2.78 -18.42
CA ASP A 64 15.90 1.47 -18.05
C ASP A 64 17.06 0.48 -18.22
N LEU A 65 17.55 -0.05 -17.10
CA LEU A 65 18.68 -0.98 -17.08
C LEU A 65 18.29 -2.39 -17.55
N GLU A 66 17.01 -2.75 -17.46
CA GLU A 66 16.52 -4.08 -17.88
C GLU A 66 16.40 -4.14 -19.41
N ASN A 67 15.89 -3.07 -20.03
CA ASN A 67 15.68 -3.01 -21.49
C ASN A 67 16.77 -2.24 -22.24
N ASN A 68 17.77 -1.70 -21.53
CA ASN A 68 18.82 -0.81 -22.05
C ASN A 68 18.28 0.37 -22.89
N THR A 69 17.06 0.83 -22.56
CA THR A 69 16.43 1.98 -23.21
C THR A 69 16.69 3.25 -22.41
N SER A 70 16.83 4.38 -23.12
CA SER A 70 16.99 5.69 -22.50
C SER A 70 15.78 6.55 -22.83
N GLY A 71 15.28 7.28 -21.85
CA GLY A 71 14.13 8.15 -22.01
C GLY A 71 14.23 9.39 -21.13
N VAL A 72 13.14 10.12 -21.05
CA VAL A 72 13.00 11.31 -20.22
C VAL A 72 11.73 11.21 -19.39
N TYR A 73 11.86 11.47 -18.09
CA TYR A 73 10.72 11.80 -17.24
C TYR A 73 10.41 13.27 -17.43
N VAL A 74 9.15 13.59 -17.71
CA VAL A 74 8.67 14.98 -17.77
C VAL A 74 7.66 15.19 -16.66
N TYR A 75 7.95 16.18 -15.81
CA TYR A 75 7.17 16.51 -14.63
C TYR A 75 6.15 17.60 -14.97
N TYR A 76 5.01 17.57 -14.28
CA TYR A 76 3.96 18.55 -14.47
C TYR A 76 3.16 18.78 -13.20
N ASP A 77 2.55 19.95 -13.14
CA ASP A 77 1.49 20.31 -12.21
C ASP A 77 0.18 20.49 -12.99
N ALA A 78 -0.94 20.03 -12.44
CA ALA A 78 -2.26 20.21 -13.04
C ALA A 78 -3.35 20.49 -12.01
N GLU A 79 -4.40 21.19 -12.43
CA GLU A 79 -5.69 21.25 -11.71
C GLU A 79 -6.72 20.45 -12.52
N LEU A 80 -7.30 19.43 -11.90
CA LEU A 80 -8.36 18.62 -12.48
C LEU A 80 -9.70 19.02 -11.85
N GLU A 81 -10.66 19.43 -12.65
CA GLU A 81 -12.04 19.60 -12.20
C GLU A 81 -12.79 18.27 -12.29
N LEU A 82 -13.48 17.92 -11.22
CA LEU A 82 -14.39 16.79 -11.21
C LEU A 82 -15.74 17.21 -11.82
N LEU A 83 -16.15 16.59 -12.91
CA LEU A 83 -17.35 17.00 -13.66
C LEU A 83 -18.64 16.37 -13.10
N LYS A 84 -18.53 15.33 -12.26
CA LYS A 84 -19.64 14.55 -11.68
C LYS A 84 -19.27 14.12 -10.27
N ASP A 85 -20.26 13.97 -9.38
CA ASP A 85 -20.02 13.44 -8.05
C ASP A 85 -19.32 12.08 -8.10
N TYR A 86 -18.22 11.95 -7.36
CA TYR A 86 -17.40 10.75 -7.37
C TYR A 86 -16.59 10.60 -6.10
N SER A 87 -16.54 9.39 -5.55
CA SER A 87 -15.74 9.10 -4.37
C SER A 87 -14.42 8.43 -4.74
N LEU A 88 -13.33 9.17 -4.63
CA LEU A 88 -11.97 8.60 -4.65
C LEU A 88 -11.63 7.84 -3.37
N ALA A 89 -12.52 7.87 -2.37
CA ALA A 89 -12.46 7.16 -1.11
C ALA A 89 -13.26 5.82 -1.12
N GLU A 90 -13.61 5.29 -2.29
CA GLU A 90 -14.47 4.10 -2.39
C GLU A 90 -13.71 2.76 -2.30
N TRP A 91 -14.31 1.80 -1.58
CA TRP A 91 -13.77 0.46 -1.34
C TRP A 91 -13.83 -0.48 -2.56
N ARG A 92 -14.82 -0.31 -3.44
CA ARG A 92 -15.15 -1.23 -4.54
C ARG A 92 -14.99 -0.63 -5.94
N GLY A 93 -14.65 0.66 -6.01
CA GLY A 93 -14.50 1.41 -7.25
C GLY A 93 -13.04 1.67 -7.61
N LEU A 94 -12.84 2.36 -8.73
CA LEU A 94 -11.58 3.04 -9.00
C LEU A 94 -11.44 4.16 -7.95
N ASN A 95 -10.28 4.26 -7.32
CA ASN A 95 -10.06 5.13 -6.17
C ASN A 95 -8.82 6.01 -6.39
N LEU A 96 -8.39 6.74 -5.36
CA LEU A 96 -7.22 7.62 -5.47
C LEU A 96 -5.96 6.87 -5.96
N GLY A 97 -5.77 5.62 -5.55
CA GLY A 97 -4.63 4.82 -5.97
C GLY A 97 -4.64 4.48 -7.47
N THR A 98 -5.82 4.25 -8.05
CA THR A 98 -5.95 4.06 -9.50
C THR A 98 -5.81 5.37 -10.26
N LEU A 99 -6.32 6.48 -9.72
CA LEU A 99 -6.16 7.82 -10.29
C LEU A 99 -4.69 8.23 -10.34
N ALA A 100 -4.00 8.16 -9.19
CA ALA A 100 -2.60 8.52 -9.06
C ALA A 100 -1.74 7.74 -10.06
N TYR A 101 -1.97 6.43 -10.18
CA TYR A 101 -1.27 5.63 -11.18
C TYR A 101 -1.57 6.09 -12.61
N ALA A 102 -2.84 6.25 -12.98
CA ALA A 102 -3.26 6.60 -14.34
C ALA A 102 -2.61 7.91 -14.83
N ILE A 103 -2.48 8.89 -13.94
CA ILE A 103 -1.90 10.20 -14.25
C ILE A 103 -0.40 10.27 -13.94
N GLY A 104 0.22 9.20 -13.46
CA GLY A 104 1.65 9.22 -13.15
C GLY A 104 2.04 10.07 -11.96
N ALA A 105 1.12 10.20 -11.00
CA ALA A 105 1.37 10.76 -9.70
C ALA A 105 1.61 9.66 -8.66
N THR A 106 2.02 10.06 -7.46
CA THR A 106 1.81 9.25 -6.26
C THR A 106 0.54 9.73 -5.59
N GLU A 107 -0.01 8.96 -4.66
CA GLU A 107 -1.22 9.36 -3.93
C GLU A 107 -0.99 10.65 -3.12
N SER A 108 0.22 10.87 -2.61
CA SER A 108 0.63 12.13 -1.96
C SER A 108 0.82 13.29 -2.95
N GLY A 109 0.90 13.00 -4.24
CA GLY A 109 0.96 14.00 -5.31
C GLY A 109 -0.43 14.46 -5.77
N VAL A 110 -1.51 13.97 -5.16
CA VAL A 110 -2.89 14.39 -5.47
C VAL A 110 -3.53 14.98 -4.22
N ASP A 111 -3.90 16.26 -4.28
CA ASP A 111 -4.58 16.99 -3.20
C ASP A 111 -5.99 17.40 -3.64
N GLY A 112 -6.85 17.73 -2.68
CA GLY A 112 -8.25 18.12 -2.93
C GLY A 112 -9.26 16.98 -2.92
N PHE A 113 -8.82 15.72 -2.79
CA PHE A 113 -9.73 14.59 -2.59
C PHE A 113 -10.32 14.62 -1.18
N ARG A 114 -11.57 14.17 -1.04
CA ARG A 114 -12.30 14.18 0.24
C ARG A 114 -12.63 12.77 0.71
N ALA A 115 -12.49 12.51 2.00
CA ALA A 115 -12.86 11.22 2.59
C ALA A 115 -14.34 10.86 2.38
N GLN A 116 -15.22 11.87 2.37
CA GLN A 116 -16.66 11.70 2.15
C GLN A 116 -17.07 11.67 0.68
N GLY A 117 -16.10 11.68 -0.24
CA GLY A 117 -16.34 11.82 -1.67
C GLY A 117 -16.32 13.28 -2.12
N ASN A 118 -15.99 13.44 -3.39
CA ASN A 118 -15.91 14.74 -4.06
C ASN A 118 -17.20 15.01 -4.83
N THR A 119 -17.57 16.29 -4.90
CA THR A 119 -18.74 16.77 -5.64
C THR A 119 -18.33 17.38 -6.97
N ALA A 120 -19.25 17.42 -7.94
CA ALA A 120 -19.01 18.13 -9.19
C ALA A 120 -18.55 19.58 -8.93
N GLY A 121 -17.53 20.03 -9.66
CA GLY A 121 -16.85 21.32 -9.48
C GLY A 121 -15.69 21.31 -8.48
N ASP A 122 -15.47 20.22 -7.74
CA ASP A 122 -14.29 20.09 -6.89
C ASP A 122 -13.00 20.05 -7.73
N LEU A 123 -11.95 20.73 -7.25
CA LEU A 123 -10.65 20.76 -7.91
C LEU A 123 -9.65 19.84 -7.19
N LEU A 124 -8.98 18.99 -7.97
CA LEU A 124 -7.84 18.20 -7.54
C LEU A 124 -6.55 18.84 -8.04
N LYS A 125 -5.59 19.04 -7.14
CA LYS A 125 -4.25 19.50 -7.51
C LYS A 125 -3.34 18.30 -7.68
N VAL A 126 -2.67 18.21 -8.81
CA VAL A 126 -1.85 17.06 -9.18
C VAL A 126 -0.42 17.48 -9.42
N HIS A 127 0.50 16.76 -8.81
CA HIS A 127 1.93 16.75 -9.09
C HIS A 127 2.30 15.38 -9.66
N GLY A 128 2.52 15.33 -10.97
CA GLY A 128 2.70 14.10 -11.70
C GLY A 128 3.95 14.11 -12.57
N ARG A 129 4.18 12.97 -13.23
CA ARG A 129 5.20 12.84 -14.26
C ARG A 129 4.81 11.77 -15.26
N PHE A 130 5.27 11.92 -16.50
CA PHE A 130 5.20 10.89 -17.52
C PHE A 130 6.60 10.50 -17.98
N ALA A 131 6.72 9.27 -18.47
CA ALA A 131 7.95 8.76 -19.06
C ALA A 131 7.80 8.76 -20.59
N TYR A 132 8.81 9.25 -21.30
CA TYR A 132 8.83 9.31 -22.76
C TYR A 132 10.12 8.74 -23.32
N MET A 133 10.03 8.08 -24.47
CA MET A 133 11.20 7.73 -25.30
C MET A 133 11.23 8.59 -26.55
N GLU A 134 12.44 8.90 -27.02
CA GLU A 134 12.67 9.65 -28.26
C GLU A 134 12.82 8.66 -29.42
N ASN A 135 11.97 8.77 -30.45
CA ASN A 135 11.98 7.87 -31.60
C ASN A 135 12.84 8.38 -32.77
N GLY A 136 13.65 9.42 -32.53
CA GLY A 136 14.31 10.22 -33.58
C GLY A 136 13.46 11.40 -34.03
N SER A 137 14.08 12.38 -34.71
CA SER A 137 13.45 13.60 -35.24
C SER A 137 12.67 14.50 -34.25
N GLY A 138 12.86 14.33 -32.93
CA GLY A 138 12.14 15.10 -31.91
C GLY A 138 10.74 14.56 -31.59
N ASP A 139 10.38 13.39 -32.14
CA ASP A 139 9.14 12.70 -31.80
C ASP A 139 9.32 11.87 -30.53
N TRP A 140 8.42 12.08 -29.58
CA TRP A 140 8.38 11.36 -28.31
C TRP A 140 7.27 10.31 -28.35
N THR A 141 7.43 9.19 -27.65
CA THR A 141 6.35 8.23 -27.37
C THR A 141 6.22 8.07 -25.88
N SER A 142 4.99 8.21 -25.38
CA SER A 142 4.68 7.95 -23.97
C SER A 142 4.91 6.48 -23.70
N LEU A 143 5.67 6.16 -22.66
CA LEU A 143 5.73 4.78 -22.17
C LEU A 143 4.48 4.57 -21.33
N ASP A 144 3.54 3.76 -21.81
CA ASP A 144 2.34 3.32 -21.08
C ASP A 144 2.62 2.49 -19.82
N LYS A 145 3.88 2.41 -19.44
CA LYS A 145 4.45 1.51 -18.46
C LYS A 145 5.23 2.35 -17.47
N GLN A 146 4.52 2.96 -16.51
CA GLN A 146 5.21 3.69 -15.45
C GLN A 146 5.88 2.74 -14.47
N SER A 147 7.19 2.93 -14.31
CA SER A 147 7.93 2.48 -13.13
C SER A 147 8.17 3.70 -12.23
N ALA A 148 7.61 3.71 -11.02
CA ALA A 148 7.93 4.71 -10.02
C ALA A 148 9.43 4.62 -9.65
N PRO A 149 10.15 5.74 -9.43
CA PRO A 149 11.49 5.66 -8.91
C PRO A 149 11.40 5.23 -7.43
N PRO A 150 12.36 4.46 -6.91
CA PRO A 150 12.47 4.29 -5.48
C PRO A 150 12.70 5.66 -4.82
N PRO A 151 12.12 5.91 -3.63
CA PRO A 151 12.40 7.11 -2.87
C PRO A 151 13.90 7.20 -2.58
N ARG A 152 14.52 8.34 -2.91
CA ARG A 152 15.89 8.65 -2.47
C ARG A 152 15.84 9.01 -0.99
N GLN A 153 16.48 8.21 -0.16
CA GLN A 153 16.75 8.58 1.23
C GLN A 153 17.98 9.51 1.28
N PRO A 154 17.96 10.56 2.11
CA PRO A 154 19.14 11.41 2.33
C PRO A 154 20.20 10.66 3.16
N GLU A 155 21.46 10.79 2.76
CA GLU A 155 22.61 10.25 3.48
C GLU A 155 22.92 11.07 4.74
N PRO A 156 23.19 10.45 5.90
CA PRO A 156 23.84 11.11 7.02
C PRO A 156 25.36 10.90 7.00
N ALA A 157 26.07 11.98 7.33
CA ALA A 157 27.53 12.04 7.44
C ALA A 157 28.10 11.27 8.65
N THR A 158 29.36 10.85 8.51
CA THR A 158 30.17 10.08 9.47
C THR A 158 30.95 10.97 10.45
N ASP A 159 31.10 10.54 11.71
CA ASP A 159 32.42 10.43 12.38
C ASP A 159 32.37 9.70 13.75
N SER A 160 33.58 9.33 14.20
CA SER A 160 33.99 8.14 14.96
C SER A 160 34.15 8.27 16.49
N ASN A 161 33.90 7.17 17.22
CA ASN A 161 34.80 6.51 18.20
C ASN A 161 34.06 5.29 18.85
N GLY A 162 34.80 4.24 19.24
CA GLY A 162 34.36 2.84 19.46
C GLY A 162 33.11 2.57 20.33
N PRO A 163 32.53 1.35 20.28
CA PRO A 163 31.09 1.33 20.19
C PRO A 163 30.36 1.28 21.54
N SER A 164 29.53 2.28 21.80
CA SER A 164 28.47 2.23 22.81
C SER A 164 27.29 1.41 22.27
N PRO A 165 26.35 0.92 23.11
CA PRO A 165 25.13 0.28 22.62
C PRO A 165 24.40 1.10 21.54
N GLU A 166 24.42 2.43 21.66
CA GLU A 166 23.84 3.36 20.68
C GLU A 166 24.60 3.38 19.35
N SER A 167 25.92 3.27 19.36
CA SER A 167 26.68 3.19 18.10
C SER A 167 26.57 1.81 17.47
N ILE A 168 26.48 0.71 18.24
CA ILE A 168 26.21 -0.63 17.69
C ILE A 168 24.87 -0.62 16.95
N LEU A 169 23.83 -0.05 17.55
CA LEU A 169 22.52 0.10 16.91
C LEU A 169 22.57 1.01 15.68
N ARG A 170 23.37 2.07 15.72
CA ARG A 170 23.58 2.98 14.58
C ARG A 170 24.27 2.27 13.41
N ASP A 171 25.35 1.56 13.67
CA ASP A 171 26.14 0.85 12.66
C ASP A 171 25.32 -0.30 12.05
N ALA A 172 24.57 -1.01 12.89
CA ALA A 172 23.64 -2.05 12.44
C ALA A 172 22.50 -1.48 11.58
N ARG A 173 21.97 -0.29 11.91
CA ARG A 173 21.01 0.45 11.07
C ARG A 173 21.62 0.92 9.76
N ALA A 174 22.88 1.35 9.76
CA ALA A 174 23.59 1.74 8.53
C ALA A 174 23.80 0.54 7.59
N LEU A 175 24.14 -0.64 8.14
CA LEU A 175 24.21 -1.88 7.38
C LEU A 175 22.86 -2.26 6.75
N LEU A 176 21.77 -2.11 7.50
CA LEU A 176 20.40 -2.33 7.00
C LEU A 176 20.01 -1.36 5.88
N ALA A 177 20.37 -0.09 5.99
CA ALA A 177 20.07 0.92 4.97
C ALA A 177 20.70 0.57 3.61
N ASN A 178 21.87 -0.07 3.63
CA ASN A 178 22.61 -0.48 2.44
C ASN A 178 22.31 -1.93 2.00
N ALA A 179 21.37 -2.63 2.66
CA ALA A 179 21.02 -4.03 2.38
C ALA A 179 20.65 -4.30 0.90
N GLN A 180 20.19 -3.29 0.17
CA GLN A 180 19.88 -3.36 -1.27
C GLN A 180 21.10 -3.66 -2.14
N GLU A 181 22.30 -3.21 -1.74
CA GLU A 181 23.55 -3.47 -2.48
C GLU A 181 23.98 -4.94 -2.38
N TYR A 182 23.51 -5.64 -1.34
CA TYR A 182 23.80 -7.05 -1.10
C TYR A 182 22.84 -8.01 -1.80
N LYS A 183 21.98 -7.52 -2.71
CA LYS A 183 20.98 -8.35 -3.44
C LYS A 183 21.58 -9.56 -4.18
N GLN A 184 22.88 -9.55 -4.49
CA GLN A 184 23.56 -10.65 -5.17
C GLN A 184 24.15 -11.70 -4.22
N ASP A 185 24.25 -11.42 -2.91
CA ASP A 185 24.75 -12.36 -1.90
C ASP A 185 23.62 -12.79 -0.96
N SER A 186 23.19 -14.05 -1.11
CA SER A 186 22.13 -14.64 -0.28
C SER A 186 22.49 -14.72 1.20
N THR A 187 23.79 -14.69 1.56
CA THR A 187 24.23 -14.74 2.95
C THR A 187 24.10 -13.37 3.60
N ALA A 188 24.55 -12.33 2.90
CA ALA A 188 24.47 -10.96 3.38
C ALA A 188 23.02 -10.47 3.53
N SER A 189 22.12 -10.89 2.63
CA SER A 189 20.69 -10.57 2.75
C SER A 189 20.04 -11.21 3.98
N VAL A 190 20.37 -12.47 4.29
CA VAL A 190 19.89 -13.17 5.50
C VAL A 190 20.43 -12.50 6.76
N ILE A 191 21.71 -12.13 6.79
CA ILE A 191 22.30 -11.42 7.94
C ILE A 191 21.61 -10.07 8.17
N ALA A 192 21.36 -9.30 7.10
CA ALA A 192 20.64 -8.04 7.19
C ALA A 192 19.21 -8.26 7.73
N GLU A 193 18.48 -9.25 7.22
CA GLU A 193 17.15 -9.59 7.70
C GLU A 193 17.12 -9.90 9.20
N GLU A 194 18.00 -10.78 9.67
CA GLU A 194 18.09 -11.16 11.09
C GLU A 194 18.48 -9.98 12.01
N LEU A 195 19.41 -9.14 11.55
CA LEU A 195 19.82 -7.94 12.29
C LEU A 195 18.68 -6.92 12.39
N GLY A 196 17.89 -6.77 11.33
CA GLY A 196 16.66 -5.97 11.31
C GLY A 196 15.68 -6.45 12.38
N VAL A 197 15.36 -7.75 12.38
CA VAL A 197 14.48 -8.36 13.39
C VAL A 197 14.98 -8.13 14.81
N ALA A 198 16.30 -8.20 15.05
CA ALA A 198 16.88 -7.97 16.37
C ALA A 198 16.72 -6.51 16.82
N ILE A 199 17.00 -5.54 15.94
CA ILE A 199 16.82 -4.11 16.21
C ILE A 199 15.36 -3.79 16.49
N ASP A 200 14.44 -4.29 15.67
CA ASP A 200 13.01 -4.05 15.83
C ASP A 200 12.49 -4.54 17.19
N ARG A 201 13.02 -5.66 17.69
CA ARG A 201 12.71 -6.16 19.05
C ARG A 201 13.25 -5.25 20.15
N ILE A 202 14.46 -4.71 19.99
CA ILE A 202 15.07 -3.79 20.95
C ILE A 202 14.27 -2.48 21.00
N ASP A 203 13.93 -1.93 19.83
CA ASP A 203 13.19 -0.67 19.72
C ASP A 203 11.77 -0.83 20.28
N LEU A 204 11.07 -1.92 19.96
CA LEU A 204 9.76 -2.22 20.54
C LEU A 204 9.81 -2.32 22.07
N ARG A 205 10.81 -3.02 22.63
CA ARG A 205 10.96 -3.12 24.09
C ARG A 205 11.27 -1.77 24.72
N THR A 206 12.04 -0.93 24.03
CA THR A 206 12.42 0.40 24.50
C THR A 206 11.21 1.35 24.49
N ALA A 207 10.40 1.31 23.44
CA ALA A 207 9.15 2.07 23.34
C ALA A 207 8.19 1.74 24.51
N ARG A 208 8.04 0.45 24.83
CA ARG A 208 7.25 0.01 25.99
C ARG A 208 7.77 0.55 27.31
N LEU A 209 9.10 0.53 27.51
CA LEU A 209 9.72 1.08 28.72
C LEU A 209 9.51 2.60 28.86
N ARG A 210 9.37 3.31 27.74
CA ARG A 210 9.03 4.74 27.71
C ARG A 210 7.53 5.02 27.85
N GLY A 211 6.70 3.98 27.94
CA GLY A 211 5.25 4.10 28.03
C GLY A 211 4.55 4.46 26.72
N GLU A 212 5.26 4.41 25.58
CA GLU A 212 4.71 4.65 24.25
C GLU A 212 3.66 3.59 23.90
N THR A 213 2.61 3.98 23.16
CA THR A 213 1.62 3.03 22.63
C THR A 213 2.23 2.27 21.47
N THR A 214 2.24 0.95 21.52
CA THR A 214 2.90 0.11 20.52
C THR A 214 1.93 -0.45 19.48
N LEU A 215 2.28 -0.34 18.21
CA LEU A 215 1.47 -0.77 17.06
C LEU A 215 2.26 -1.72 16.16
N GLY A 216 1.84 -2.99 16.08
CA GLY A 216 2.35 -3.93 15.07
C GLY A 216 1.81 -3.60 13.68
N SER A 217 2.71 -3.48 12.70
CA SER A 217 2.39 -3.08 11.33
C SER A 217 2.62 -4.23 10.35
N GLY A 218 3.57 -4.13 9.43
CA GLY A 218 3.91 -5.17 8.47
C GLY A 218 5.31 -4.97 7.91
N PRO A 219 5.64 -5.61 6.78
CA PRO A 219 6.93 -5.44 6.14
C PRO A 219 7.16 -3.97 5.75
N VAL A 220 8.41 -3.51 5.76
CA VAL A 220 8.79 -2.11 5.48
C VAL A 220 8.24 -1.57 4.15
N THR A 221 8.07 -2.44 3.16
CA THR A 221 7.54 -2.07 1.84
C THR A 221 6.01 -2.21 1.72
N GLY A 222 5.32 -2.61 2.79
CA GLY A 222 3.90 -2.94 2.80
C GLY A 222 2.98 -1.81 3.25
N THR A 223 1.69 -1.97 2.97
CA THR A 223 0.61 -1.02 3.33
C THR A 223 0.53 -0.75 4.83
N TYR A 224 0.65 -1.79 5.65
CA TYR A 224 0.56 -1.71 7.12
C TYR A 224 1.67 -0.83 7.71
N PHE A 225 2.89 -0.98 7.20
CA PHE A 225 4.02 -0.16 7.63
C PHE A 225 3.81 1.31 7.25
N ALA A 226 3.42 1.59 6.00
CA ALA A 226 3.15 2.95 5.55
C ALA A 226 2.08 3.64 6.40
N PHE A 227 0.98 2.95 6.73
CA PHE A 227 -0.05 3.47 7.62
C PHE A 227 0.48 3.70 9.04
N GLY A 228 1.19 2.72 9.61
CA GLY A 228 1.73 2.82 10.97
C GLY A 228 2.68 4.01 11.13
N GLN A 229 3.52 4.28 10.13
CA GLN A 229 4.40 5.45 10.10
C GLN A 229 3.61 6.77 10.00
N ALA A 230 2.60 6.82 9.13
CA ALA A 230 1.73 7.99 9.00
C ALA A 230 0.97 8.29 10.30
N LEU A 231 0.42 7.26 10.94
CA LEU A 231 -0.30 7.36 12.21
C LEU A 231 0.64 7.78 13.35
N SER A 232 1.84 7.22 13.42
CA SER A 232 2.87 7.61 14.40
C SER A 232 3.22 9.11 14.30
N LEU A 233 3.45 9.60 13.09
CA LEU A 233 3.75 11.02 12.86
C LEU A 233 2.56 11.92 13.20
N TYR A 234 1.35 11.53 12.80
CA TYR A 234 0.12 12.24 13.09
C TYR A 234 -0.17 12.32 14.59
N ALA A 235 -0.01 11.19 15.30
CA ALA A 235 -0.19 11.08 16.74
C ALA A 235 0.82 11.96 17.50
N LYS A 236 2.08 11.95 17.07
CA LYS A 236 3.15 12.75 17.70
C LYS A 236 2.86 14.24 17.66
N GLN A 237 2.29 14.75 16.56
CA GLN A 237 1.89 16.15 16.43
C GLN A 237 0.76 16.55 17.38
N ARG A 238 0.04 15.56 17.92
CA ARG A 238 -1.06 15.72 18.89
C ARG A 238 -0.65 15.30 20.31
N GLY A 239 0.66 15.23 20.57
CA GLY A 239 1.18 14.91 21.90
C GLY A 239 1.05 13.43 22.30
N THR A 240 0.72 12.55 21.36
CA THR A 240 0.60 11.10 21.61
C THR A 240 1.79 10.36 21.00
N ALA A 241 2.49 9.55 21.80
CA ALA A 241 3.59 8.72 21.30
C ALA A 241 3.06 7.35 20.88
N VAL A 242 3.04 7.09 19.58
CA VAL A 242 2.76 5.76 19.00
C VAL A 242 4.03 5.25 18.34
N PHE A 243 4.49 4.06 18.73
CA PHE A 243 5.62 3.38 18.11
C PHE A 243 5.10 2.32 17.15
N SER A 244 5.36 2.51 15.85
CA SER A 244 5.03 1.51 14.83
C SER A 244 6.16 0.50 14.68
N ALA A 245 5.89 -0.75 15.06
CA ALA A 245 6.81 -1.87 14.91
C ALA A 245 6.55 -2.60 13.59
N THR A 246 7.61 -2.92 12.86
CA THR A 246 7.58 -3.85 11.71
C THR A 246 7.20 -5.26 12.15
N SER A 247 6.65 -6.02 11.21
CA SER A 247 6.36 -7.45 11.38
C SER A 247 6.21 -8.14 10.03
N GLU A 248 6.05 -9.46 10.05
CA GLU A 248 5.68 -10.26 8.89
C GLU A 248 4.19 -10.09 8.50
N GLY A 249 3.37 -9.44 9.34
CA GLY A 249 1.96 -9.17 9.09
C GLY A 249 1.00 -9.73 10.16
N SER A 250 -0.22 -10.03 9.74
CA SER A 250 -1.39 -10.33 10.60
C SER A 250 -1.16 -11.40 11.67
N VAL A 251 -0.59 -12.55 11.30
CA VAL A 251 -0.42 -13.69 12.23
C VAL A 251 0.63 -13.36 13.29
N GLU A 252 1.73 -12.72 12.88
CA GLU A 252 2.76 -12.29 13.83
C GLU A 252 2.22 -11.21 14.76
N ASN A 253 1.50 -10.21 14.24
CA ASN A 253 0.90 -9.15 15.06
C ASN A 253 -0.07 -9.71 16.09
N ALA A 254 -0.97 -10.61 15.68
CA ALA A 254 -1.91 -11.27 16.59
C ALA A 254 -1.19 -12.11 17.67
N SER A 255 -0.11 -12.82 17.31
CA SER A 255 0.72 -13.54 18.28
C SER A 255 1.42 -12.60 19.27
N ARG A 256 1.96 -11.47 18.80
CA ARG A 256 2.59 -10.46 19.66
C ARG A 256 1.57 -9.77 20.57
N LEU A 257 0.33 -9.53 20.12
CA LEU A 257 -0.79 -9.08 20.95
C LEU A 257 -1.13 -10.10 22.05
N GLN A 258 -1.31 -11.37 21.67
CA GLN A 258 -1.58 -12.46 22.61
C GLN A 258 -0.48 -12.62 23.67
N ALA A 259 0.77 -12.34 23.31
CA ALA A 259 1.92 -12.38 24.21
C ALA A 259 2.12 -11.10 25.05
N GLY A 260 1.23 -10.10 24.94
CA GLY A 260 1.35 -8.82 25.63
C GLY A 260 2.62 -8.05 25.23
N ARG A 261 3.09 -8.23 23.99
CA ARG A 261 4.26 -7.53 23.42
C ARG A 261 3.90 -6.30 22.60
N LEU A 262 2.64 -6.18 22.22
CA LEU A 262 2.04 -5.03 21.53
C LEU A 262 0.76 -4.62 22.26
N ASP A 263 0.43 -3.32 22.20
CA ASP A 263 -0.87 -2.81 22.61
C ASP A 263 -1.88 -2.94 21.46
N PHE A 264 -1.44 -2.63 20.24
CA PHE A 264 -2.24 -2.71 19.03
C PHE A 264 -1.50 -3.44 17.91
N GLY A 265 -2.26 -3.97 16.95
CA GLY A 265 -1.71 -4.60 15.77
C GLY A 265 -2.67 -4.51 14.59
N LEU A 266 -2.13 -4.25 13.41
CA LEU A 266 -2.87 -4.35 12.16
C LEU A 266 -2.99 -5.83 11.79
N VAL A 267 -4.22 -6.34 11.75
CA VAL A 267 -4.51 -7.74 11.49
C VAL A 267 -5.70 -7.80 10.56
N GLN A 268 -5.63 -8.66 9.56
CA GLN A 268 -6.75 -8.97 8.69
C GLN A 268 -7.93 -9.55 9.48
N SER A 269 -9.14 -9.09 9.21
CA SER A 269 -10.33 -9.44 9.98
C SER A 269 -10.64 -10.93 10.00
N ASP A 270 -10.35 -11.63 8.91
CA ASP A 270 -10.47 -13.08 8.78
C ASP A 270 -9.44 -13.84 9.62
N VAL A 271 -8.18 -13.40 9.60
CA VAL A 271 -7.09 -13.95 10.41
C VAL A 271 -7.39 -13.74 11.88
N ALA A 272 -7.83 -12.54 12.25
CA ALA A 272 -8.27 -12.23 13.61
C ALA A 272 -9.41 -13.15 14.06
N THR A 273 -10.41 -13.36 13.20
CA THR A 273 -11.55 -14.24 13.47
C THR A 273 -11.12 -15.70 13.64
N LEU A 274 -10.26 -16.19 12.73
CA LEU A 274 -9.71 -17.54 12.78
C LEU A 274 -8.92 -17.77 14.06
N LEU A 275 -8.02 -16.85 14.41
CA LEU A 275 -7.19 -16.96 15.61
C LEU A 275 -8.01 -16.82 16.89
N HIS A 276 -9.01 -15.93 16.92
CA HIS A 276 -9.89 -15.79 18.09
C HIS A 276 -10.69 -17.08 18.37
N ARG A 277 -11.20 -17.73 17.32
CA ARG A 277 -11.92 -19.01 17.44
C ARG A 277 -10.98 -20.18 17.74
N GLY A 278 -9.79 -20.17 17.13
CA GLY A 278 -8.86 -21.27 17.08
C GLY A 278 -9.30 -22.36 16.09
N VAL A 279 -8.33 -22.96 15.41
CA VAL A 279 -8.49 -24.14 14.56
C VAL A 279 -7.42 -25.14 15.00
N VAL A 280 -7.69 -25.84 16.10
CA VAL A 280 -6.71 -26.69 16.79
C VAL A 280 -6.14 -27.78 15.87
N SER A 281 -6.97 -28.32 14.97
CA SER A 281 -6.55 -29.30 13.95
C SER A 281 -5.48 -28.76 12.98
N ALA A 282 -5.42 -27.44 12.80
CA ALA A 282 -4.41 -26.75 11.99
C ALA A 282 -3.29 -26.12 12.85
N GLY A 283 -3.23 -26.42 14.15
CA GLY A 283 -2.22 -25.90 15.07
C GLY A 283 -2.48 -24.49 15.60
N PHE A 284 -3.66 -23.91 15.34
CA PHE A 284 -4.02 -22.58 15.83
C PHE A 284 -4.87 -22.70 17.11
N TYR A 285 -4.25 -22.41 18.25
CA TYR A 285 -4.98 -22.32 19.52
C TYR A 285 -5.77 -20.99 19.62
N PRO A 286 -6.92 -20.97 20.31
CA PRO A 286 -7.78 -19.78 20.38
C PRO A 286 -7.12 -18.62 21.14
N TYR A 287 -7.06 -17.44 20.51
CA TYR A 287 -6.68 -16.17 21.13
C TYR A 287 -7.92 -15.47 21.68
N ARG A 288 -8.48 -16.03 22.75
CA ARG A 288 -9.77 -15.60 23.35
C ARG A 288 -9.77 -14.15 23.81
N GLU A 289 -8.59 -13.60 24.11
CA GLU A 289 -8.43 -12.23 24.59
C GLU A 289 -8.19 -11.20 23.50
N LEU A 290 -8.08 -11.63 22.24
CA LEU A 290 -8.05 -10.73 21.10
C LEU A 290 -9.36 -9.93 21.03
N ARG A 291 -9.26 -8.61 20.81
CA ARG A 291 -10.39 -7.68 20.71
C ARG A 291 -10.22 -6.78 19.48
N ALA A 292 -11.31 -6.49 18.79
CA ALA A 292 -11.31 -5.53 17.69
C ALA A 292 -11.44 -4.10 18.22
N VAL A 293 -10.79 -3.15 17.54
CA VAL A 293 -10.90 -1.71 17.82
C VAL A 293 -11.62 -1.02 16.67
N ALA A 294 -11.12 -1.19 15.45
CA ALA A 294 -11.71 -0.59 14.25
C ALA A 294 -11.33 -1.38 12.99
N SER A 295 -12.23 -1.43 12.02
CA SER A 295 -11.94 -1.71 10.62
C SER A 295 -11.34 -0.47 9.96
N LEU A 296 -10.36 -0.65 9.07
CA LEU A 296 -9.60 0.46 8.49
C LEU A 296 -9.83 0.60 6.97
N TRP A 297 -9.56 -0.46 6.21
CA TRP A 297 -9.75 -0.46 4.76
C TRP A 297 -9.95 -1.89 4.23
N PRO A 298 -10.49 -2.06 3.01
CA PRO A 298 -10.66 -3.38 2.43
C PRO A 298 -9.33 -3.90 1.88
N GLU A 299 -9.15 -5.20 2.00
CA GLU A 299 -8.08 -5.94 1.33
C GLU A 299 -8.70 -7.07 0.52
N ALA A 300 -8.04 -7.41 -0.58
CA ALA A 300 -8.50 -8.44 -1.49
C ALA A 300 -7.47 -9.55 -1.60
N VAL A 301 -7.93 -10.80 -1.55
CA VAL A 301 -7.09 -11.94 -1.89
C VAL A 301 -6.93 -11.97 -3.41
N GLN A 302 -5.72 -12.06 -3.92
CA GLN A 302 -5.45 -12.06 -5.36
C GLN A 302 -4.54 -13.24 -5.68
N LEU A 303 -4.82 -13.91 -6.80
CA LEU A 303 -4.01 -14.98 -7.35
C LEU A 303 -3.52 -14.55 -8.73
N LEU A 304 -2.20 -14.35 -8.82
CA LEU A 304 -1.53 -13.92 -10.04
C LEU A 304 -0.75 -15.06 -10.67
N THR A 305 -0.82 -15.15 -12.00
CA THR A 305 -0.03 -16.10 -12.80
C THR A 305 0.49 -15.38 -14.05
N LEU A 306 1.34 -16.05 -14.80
CA LEU A 306 1.77 -15.61 -16.14
C LEU A 306 1.03 -16.40 -17.21
N GLU A 307 0.77 -15.82 -18.38
CA GLU A 307 0.20 -16.57 -19.52
C GLU A 307 0.98 -17.84 -19.84
N ALA A 308 2.32 -17.74 -19.80
CA ALA A 308 3.24 -18.86 -20.06
C ALA A 308 3.08 -20.04 -19.09
N SER A 309 2.51 -19.84 -17.90
CA SER A 309 2.25 -20.92 -16.94
C SER A 309 1.12 -21.86 -17.41
N GLY A 310 0.25 -21.38 -18.31
CA GLY A 310 -0.99 -22.05 -18.72
C GLY A 310 -2.06 -22.10 -17.63
N ILE A 311 -1.86 -21.47 -16.47
CA ILE A 311 -2.80 -21.49 -15.35
C ILE A 311 -3.86 -20.39 -15.57
N SER A 312 -5.13 -20.79 -15.62
CA SER A 312 -6.28 -19.89 -15.75
C SER A 312 -7.38 -20.13 -14.69
N SER A 313 -7.18 -21.09 -13.78
CA SER A 313 -8.11 -21.41 -12.70
C SER A 313 -7.36 -21.94 -11.46
N LEU A 314 -8.07 -22.05 -10.33
CA LEU A 314 -7.51 -22.63 -9.10
C LEU A 314 -7.12 -24.10 -9.29
N GLU A 315 -7.89 -24.88 -10.05
CA GLU A 315 -7.58 -26.27 -10.36
C GLU A 315 -6.25 -26.42 -11.11
N GLY A 316 -5.88 -25.41 -11.90
CA GLY A 316 -4.61 -25.35 -12.63
C GLY A 316 -3.37 -25.25 -11.74
N LEU A 317 -3.55 -24.99 -10.43
CA LEU A 317 -2.46 -24.95 -9.46
C LEU A 317 -1.92 -26.35 -9.10
N ARG A 318 -2.64 -27.44 -9.40
CA ARG A 318 -2.18 -28.81 -9.08
C ARG A 318 -0.79 -29.09 -9.68
N GLY A 319 0.13 -29.54 -8.84
CA GLY A 319 1.51 -29.84 -9.22
C GLY A 319 2.37 -28.61 -9.55
N ARG A 320 1.89 -27.40 -9.26
CA ARG A 320 2.59 -26.14 -9.57
C ARG A 320 3.35 -25.60 -8.36
N ARG A 321 4.29 -24.70 -8.66
CA ARG A 321 5.10 -23.99 -7.67
C ARG A 321 4.38 -22.71 -7.28
N VAL A 322 3.93 -22.62 -6.02
CA VAL A 322 3.03 -21.55 -5.59
C VAL A 322 3.65 -20.76 -4.43
N ALA A 323 3.86 -19.46 -4.63
CA ALA A 323 4.22 -18.56 -3.54
C ALA A 323 2.95 -18.14 -2.81
N ILE A 324 2.89 -18.39 -1.49
CA ILE A 324 1.68 -18.15 -0.69
C ILE A 324 1.82 -17.04 0.35
N GLY A 325 2.99 -16.40 0.44
CA GLY A 325 3.30 -15.44 1.49
C GLY A 325 4.05 -16.08 2.68
N GLN A 326 4.77 -15.24 3.42
CA GLN A 326 5.58 -15.63 4.58
C GLN A 326 4.73 -16.13 5.76
N ARG A 327 5.36 -16.83 6.70
CA ARG A 327 4.68 -17.54 7.81
C ARG A 327 3.79 -16.64 8.66
N GLY A 328 4.25 -15.44 8.99
CA GLY A 328 3.52 -14.46 9.78
C GLY A 328 2.48 -13.65 9.00
N SER A 329 2.35 -13.85 7.68
CA SER A 329 1.39 -13.13 6.85
C SER A 329 0.01 -13.78 6.87
N GLY A 330 -1.03 -12.96 6.69
CA GLY A 330 -2.37 -13.50 6.48
C GLY A 330 -2.66 -13.95 5.06
N SER A 331 -1.96 -13.44 4.03
CA SER A 331 -1.98 -13.99 2.66
C SER A 331 -1.76 -15.51 2.63
N ARG A 332 -0.86 -15.99 3.50
CA ARG A 332 -0.61 -17.42 3.68
C ARG A 332 -1.84 -18.16 4.22
N ILE A 333 -2.51 -17.59 5.21
CA ILE A 333 -3.76 -18.14 5.75
C ILE A 333 -4.83 -18.17 4.67
N ASN A 334 -5.00 -17.09 3.90
CA ASN A 334 -5.95 -17.02 2.79
C ASN A 334 -5.69 -18.12 1.75
N ALA A 335 -4.45 -18.25 1.30
CA ALA A 335 -4.05 -19.27 0.32
C ALA A 335 -4.31 -20.69 0.81
N LEU A 336 -3.99 -20.99 2.08
CA LEU A 336 -4.22 -22.30 2.69
C LEU A 336 -5.72 -22.62 2.84
N LEU A 337 -6.54 -21.64 3.25
CA LEU A 337 -7.98 -21.82 3.39
C LEU A 337 -8.66 -22.01 2.03
N ILE A 338 -8.28 -21.22 1.02
CA ILE A 338 -8.76 -21.39 -0.35
C ILE A 338 -8.38 -22.78 -0.86
N GLY A 339 -7.11 -23.16 -0.73
CA GLY A 339 -6.61 -24.49 -1.13
C GLY A 339 -7.40 -25.60 -0.47
N MET A 340 -7.64 -25.52 0.85
CA MET A 340 -8.47 -26.50 1.56
C MET A 340 -9.89 -26.60 1.02
N VAL A 341 -10.54 -25.48 0.68
CA VAL A 341 -11.92 -25.48 0.17
C VAL A 341 -12.01 -26.08 -1.24
N VAL A 342 -10.97 -25.90 -2.08
CA VAL A 342 -10.91 -26.46 -3.44
C VAL A 342 -10.21 -27.83 -3.52
N GLY A 343 -9.81 -28.41 -2.39
CA GLY A 343 -9.14 -29.71 -2.34
C GLY A 343 -7.71 -29.70 -2.89
N LEU A 344 -7.00 -28.59 -2.73
CA LEU A 344 -5.57 -28.44 -2.98
C LEU A 344 -4.82 -28.47 -1.64
N ASP A 345 -4.44 -29.66 -1.20
CA ASP A 345 -3.58 -29.86 -0.05
C ASP A 345 -2.10 -30.01 -0.48
N LYS A 346 -1.24 -30.40 0.47
CA LYS A 346 0.20 -30.58 0.24
C LYS A 346 0.52 -31.64 -0.81
N ASP A 347 -0.33 -32.65 -0.97
CA ASP A 347 -0.11 -33.71 -1.95
C ASP A 347 -0.41 -33.19 -3.37
N GLN A 348 -1.36 -32.26 -3.48
CA GLN A 348 -1.68 -31.58 -4.73
C GLN A 348 -0.77 -30.38 -5.03
N LEU A 349 -0.10 -29.81 -4.02
CA LEU A 349 0.79 -28.65 -4.12
C LEU A 349 2.17 -28.97 -3.50
N PRO A 350 3.03 -29.70 -4.22
CA PRO A 350 4.28 -30.20 -3.65
C PRO A 350 5.37 -29.11 -3.45
N ASP A 351 5.31 -27.98 -4.18
CA ASP A 351 6.25 -26.84 -4.03
C ASP A 351 5.48 -25.58 -3.59
N ILE A 352 5.18 -25.50 -2.29
CA ILE A 352 4.64 -24.29 -1.65
C ILE A 352 5.80 -23.47 -1.10
N ARG A 353 5.87 -22.19 -1.50
CA ARG A 353 6.88 -21.23 -1.03
C ARG A 353 6.29 -20.23 -0.07
N GLU A 354 6.70 -20.33 1.19
CA GLU A 354 6.38 -19.38 2.25
C GLU A 354 7.39 -18.22 2.25
N ILE A 355 7.29 -17.33 1.27
CA ILE A 355 8.25 -16.23 1.03
C ILE A 355 7.56 -14.86 1.04
N SER A 356 8.32 -13.79 1.26
CA SER A 356 7.81 -12.41 1.24
C SER A 356 7.22 -12.05 -0.13
N LEU A 357 6.28 -11.09 -0.17
CA LEU A 357 5.63 -10.64 -1.40
C LEU A 357 6.67 -10.17 -2.45
N ALA A 358 7.67 -9.40 -2.02
CA ALA A 358 8.73 -8.92 -2.91
C ALA A 358 9.51 -10.07 -3.57
N ARG A 359 9.84 -11.12 -2.79
CA ARG A 359 10.48 -12.33 -3.34
C ARG A 359 9.50 -13.10 -4.23
N GLY A 360 8.24 -13.24 -3.85
CA GLY A 360 7.19 -13.87 -4.65
C GLY A 360 7.03 -13.22 -6.03
N ILE A 361 6.98 -11.89 -6.08
CA ILE A 361 6.93 -11.11 -7.33
C ILE A 361 8.18 -11.38 -8.18
N ALA A 362 9.38 -11.26 -7.60
CA ALA A 362 10.63 -11.49 -8.33
C ALA A 362 10.77 -12.95 -8.82
N GLN A 363 10.24 -13.92 -8.07
CA GLN A 363 10.22 -15.33 -8.49
C GLN A 363 9.17 -15.58 -9.58
N LEU A 364 7.99 -14.95 -9.50
CA LEU A 364 6.97 -15.07 -10.53
C LEU A 364 7.49 -14.49 -11.85
N GLU A 365 8.09 -13.31 -11.79
CA GLU A 365 8.65 -12.61 -12.95
C GLU A 365 9.76 -13.41 -13.65
N ARG A 366 10.57 -14.16 -12.88
CA ARG A 366 11.61 -15.06 -13.41
C ARG A 366 11.10 -16.46 -13.78
N GLY A 367 9.80 -16.74 -13.61
CA GLY A 367 9.23 -18.07 -13.81
C GLY A 367 9.74 -19.13 -12.83
N GLU A 368 10.27 -18.72 -11.67
CA GLU A 368 10.71 -19.62 -10.59
C GLU A 368 9.52 -20.13 -9.77
N VAL A 369 8.42 -19.38 -9.71
CA VAL A 369 7.09 -19.85 -9.28
C VAL A 369 6.09 -19.66 -10.41
N ASP A 370 5.06 -20.50 -10.45
CA ASP A 370 4.01 -20.47 -11.48
C ASP A 370 2.82 -19.59 -11.06
N ALA A 371 2.63 -19.41 -9.74
CA ALA A 371 1.55 -18.63 -9.18
C ALA A 371 1.96 -17.91 -7.89
N LEU A 372 1.34 -16.75 -7.65
CA LEU A 372 1.53 -15.91 -6.47
C LEU A 372 0.19 -15.56 -5.85
N PHE A 373 0.00 -15.96 -4.59
CA PHE A 373 -1.05 -15.39 -3.76
C PHE A 373 -0.55 -14.12 -3.06
N LEU A 374 -1.41 -13.12 -3.01
CA LEU A 374 -1.24 -11.96 -2.14
C LEU A 374 -2.59 -11.57 -1.54
N THR A 375 -2.55 -10.85 -0.44
CA THR A 375 -3.73 -10.21 0.14
C THR A 375 -3.32 -8.81 0.55
N GLU A 376 -3.87 -7.83 -0.16
CA GLU A 376 -3.45 -6.44 -0.04
C GLU A 376 -4.60 -5.53 -0.47
N ALA A 377 -4.55 -4.28 -0.02
CA ALA A 377 -5.50 -3.26 -0.43
C ALA A 377 -5.39 -2.97 -1.93
N ILE A 378 -6.53 -2.67 -2.57
CA ILE A 378 -6.61 -2.43 -4.01
C ILE A 378 -6.55 -0.93 -4.32
N PRO A 379 -5.74 -0.49 -5.31
CA PRO A 379 -4.75 -1.27 -6.04
C PRO A 379 -3.48 -1.49 -5.21
N ALA A 380 -2.85 -2.66 -5.36
CA ALA A 380 -1.54 -2.91 -4.77
C ALA A 380 -0.44 -2.29 -5.64
N ARG A 381 0.37 -1.37 -5.08
CA ARG A 381 1.43 -0.66 -5.83
C ARG A 381 2.49 -1.61 -6.37
N SER A 382 2.80 -2.67 -5.61
CA SER A 382 3.70 -3.74 -6.01
C SER A 382 3.22 -4.46 -7.27
N ILE A 383 1.91 -4.67 -7.40
CA ILE A 383 1.28 -5.30 -8.57
C ILE A 383 1.16 -4.31 -9.72
N GLN A 384 0.86 -3.03 -9.48
CA GLN A 384 0.93 -2.00 -10.52
C GLN A 384 2.33 -1.93 -11.16
N ALA A 385 3.39 -1.99 -10.36
CA ALA A 385 4.77 -1.98 -10.85
C ALA A 385 5.17 -3.28 -11.58
N LEU A 386 4.56 -4.41 -11.23
CA LEU A 386 4.75 -5.67 -11.97
C LEU A 386 4.00 -5.60 -13.31
N ALA A 387 2.74 -5.18 -13.30
CA ALA A 387 1.88 -5.06 -14.47
C ALA A 387 2.38 -4.00 -15.46
N SER A 388 3.05 -2.96 -14.98
CA SER A 388 3.69 -2.00 -15.87
C SER A 388 4.89 -2.60 -16.60
N ARG A 389 5.51 -3.69 -16.12
CA ARG A 389 6.64 -4.36 -16.79
C ARG A 389 6.23 -5.64 -17.53
N ARG A 390 5.01 -6.15 -17.31
CA ARG A 390 4.53 -7.44 -17.81
C ARG A 390 3.13 -7.33 -18.40
N ASP A 391 3.04 -7.63 -19.70
CA ASP A 391 1.84 -7.59 -20.54
C ASP A 391 0.99 -8.86 -20.41
N ASP A 392 1.59 -9.92 -19.87
CA ASP A 392 1.10 -11.30 -19.84
C ASP A 392 0.75 -11.75 -18.40
N LEU A 393 0.46 -10.80 -17.51
CA LEU A 393 -0.09 -11.11 -16.19
C LEU A 393 -1.54 -11.58 -16.30
N ARG A 394 -1.87 -12.63 -15.57
CA ARG A 394 -3.25 -13.11 -15.39
C ARG A 394 -3.70 -12.94 -13.95
N TYR A 395 -4.92 -12.43 -13.80
CA TYR A 395 -5.63 -12.31 -12.53
C TYR A 395 -6.67 -13.43 -12.46
N ILE A 396 -6.43 -14.44 -11.64
CA ILE A 396 -7.29 -15.62 -11.60
C ILE A 396 -8.56 -15.30 -10.81
N SER A 397 -9.68 -15.20 -11.52
CA SER A 397 -11.00 -14.98 -10.94
C SER A 397 -11.46 -16.23 -10.17
N MET A 398 -11.98 -16.02 -8.96
CA MET A 398 -12.59 -17.08 -8.14
C MET A 398 -14.05 -17.28 -8.55
N PRO A 399 -14.51 -18.53 -8.72
CA PRO A 399 -15.88 -18.79 -9.17
C PRO A 399 -16.89 -18.53 -8.04
N PRO A 400 -18.13 -18.07 -8.33
CA PRO A 400 -19.13 -17.75 -7.30
C PRO A 400 -19.39 -18.86 -6.27
N PRO A 401 -19.49 -20.15 -6.63
CA PRO A 401 -19.67 -21.22 -5.65
C PRO A 401 -18.53 -21.34 -4.61
N LEU A 402 -17.32 -20.93 -4.97
CA LEU A 402 -16.20 -20.86 -4.02
C LEU A 402 -16.35 -19.66 -3.08
N LEU A 403 -16.75 -18.50 -3.63
CA LEU A 403 -16.98 -17.28 -2.85
C LEU A 403 -18.08 -17.50 -1.80
N ASP A 404 -19.17 -18.14 -2.19
CA ASP A 404 -20.29 -18.47 -1.28
C ASP A 404 -19.83 -19.39 -0.15
N LYS A 405 -19.12 -20.47 -0.48
CA LYS A 405 -18.56 -21.40 0.53
C LYS A 405 -17.59 -20.73 1.49
N LEU A 406 -16.77 -19.79 1.02
CA LEU A 406 -15.83 -19.05 1.85
C LEU A 406 -16.56 -18.06 2.77
N ALA A 407 -17.61 -17.40 2.27
CA ALA A 407 -18.45 -16.50 3.05
C ALA A 407 -19.23 -17.25 4.15
N GLU A 408 -19.79 -18.41 3.85
CA GLU A 408 -20.55 -19.25 4.79
C GLU A 408 -19.72 -19.74 5.98
N ARG A 409 -18.40 -19.92 5.83
CA ARG A 409 -17.53 -20.38 6.94
C ARG A 409 -17.30 -19.31 8.01
N HIS A 410 -17.92 -18.14 7.88
CA HIS A 410 -17.91 -17.05 8.85
C HIS A 410 -16.50 -16.56 9.23
N PHE A 411 -15.56 -16.54 8.28
CA PHE A 411 -14.22 -15.97 8.45
C PHE A 411 -14.19 -14.47 8.14
N ALA A 412 -15.30 -13.74 8.26
CA ALA A 412 -15.38 -12.33 7.88
C ALA A 412 -15.03 -12.03 6.39
N TYR A 413 -15.14 -13.03 5.50
CA TYR A 413 -15.03 -12.82 4.06
C TYR A 413 -16.32 -12.28 3.47
N TYR A 414 -16.19 -11.46 2.42
CA TYR A 414 -17.29 -11.08 1.55
C TYR A 414 -16.87 -11.18 0.08
N PRO A 415 -17.80 -11.49 -0.85
CA PRO A 415 -17.50 -11.44 -2.28
C PRO A 415 -17.06 -10.03 -2.71
N LEU A 416 -15.98 -9.93 -3.47
CA LEU A 416 -15.43 -8.67 -3.98
C LEU A 416 -15.12 -8.82 -5.47
N THR A 417 -15.55 -7.86 -6.26
CA THR A 417 -15.13 -7.73 -7.66
C THR A 417 -14.10 -6.63 -7.75
N VAL A 418 -12.95 -6.96 -8.34
CA VAL A 418 -11.93 -5.97 -8.70
C VAL A 418 -12.28 -5.42 -10.08
N PRO A 419 -12.56 -4.11 -10.20
CA PRO A 419 -12.97 -3.51 -11.48
C PRO A 419 -11.91 -3.67 -12.57
N ALA A 420 -12.33 -3.64 -13.83
CA ALA A 420 -11.44 -3.41 -14.96
C ALA A 420 -10.61 -2.12 -14.76
N ARG A 421 -9.40 -2.09 -15.29
CA ARG A 421 -8.47 -0.94 -15.25
C ARG A 421 -7.96 -0.58 -13.85
N THR A 422 -8.10 -1.49 -12.90
CA THR A 422 -7.47 -1.39 -11.57
C THR A 422 -5.95 -1.49 -11.68
N TYR A 423 -5.47 -2.38 -12.55
CA TYR A 423 -4.07 -2.58 -12.87
C TYR A 423 -3.78 -2.30 -14.35
N PRO A 424 -2.55 -1.90 -14.69
CA PRO A 424 -2.10 -1.83 -16.08
C PRO A 424 -2.39 -3.11 -16.86
N GLY A 425 -2.89 -2.98 -18.08
CA GLY A 425 -3.19 -4.14 -18.95
C GLY A 425 -4.36 -5.01 -18.50
N GLN A 426 -4.96 -4.76 -17.33
CA GLN A 426 -6.12 -5.52 -16.84
C GLN A 426 -7.41 -4.94 -17.42
N THR A 427 -7.88 -5.52 -18.53
CA THR A 427 -9.07 -5.04 -19.26
C THR A 427 -10.38 -5.59 -18.72
N GLU A 428 -10.37 -6.79 -18.13
CA GLU A 428 -11.57 -7.47 -17.62
C GLU A 428 -11.60 -7.48 -16.10
N PRO A 429 -12.75 -7.24 -15.44
CA PRO A 429 -12.87 -7.37 -14.00
C PRO A 429 -12.64 -8.83 -13.57
N PHE A 430 -12.23 -9.03 -12.32
CA PHE A 430 -12.11 -10.38 -11.74
C PHE A 430 -12.76 -10.44 -10.36
N SER A 431 -13.37 -11.58 -10.04
CA SER A 431 -14.02 -11.82 -8.75
C SER A 431 -13.09 -12.52 -7.77
N THR A 432 -13.18 -12.15 -6.51
CA THR A 432 -12.39 -12.70 -5.42
C THR A 432 -13.10 -12.52 -4.07
N ILE A 433 -12.43 -12.87 -2.97
CA ILE A 433 -12.86 -12.56 -1.60
C ILE A 433 -12.17 -11.29 -1.10
N GLY A 434 -12.98 -10.43 -0.47
CA GLY A 434 -12.56 -9.27 0.30
C GLY A 434 -12.64 -9.54 1.80
N LEU A 435 -11.87 -8.76 2.54
CA LEU A 435 -11.81 -8.69 4.00
C LEU A 435 -11.35 -7.29 4.40
N THR A 436 -11.20 -7.00 5.69
CA THR A 436 -10.70 -5.69 6.13
C THR A 436 -9.37 -5.81 6.86
N ALA A 437 -8.48 -4.85 6.62
CA ALA A 437 -7.42 -4.56 7.56
C ALA A 437 -8.07 -3.98 8.83
N ALA A 438 -7.83 -4.58 9.98
CA ALA A 438 -8.41 -4.16 11.24
C ALA A 438 -7.33 -3.78 12.25
N LEU A 439 -7.60 -2.73 13.03
CA LEU A 439 -6.88 -2.43 14.25
C LEU A 439 -7.38 -3.39 15.34
N MET A 440 -6.53 -4.32 15.73
CA MET A 440 -6.78 -5.28 16.80
C MET A 440 -6.00 -4.92 18.05
N THR A 441 -6.49 -5.36 19.20
CA THR A 441 -5.88 -5.19 20.52
C THR A 441 -6.09 -6.43 21.38
N HIS A 442 -5.62 -6.38 22.63
CA HIS A 442 -5.91 -7.37 23.67
C HIS A 442 -6.87 -6.77 24.71
N SER A 443 -7.71 -7.60 25.31
CA SER A 443 -8.66 -7.22 26.38
C SER A 443 -8.03 -6.56 27.63
N ASN A 444 -6.71 -6.59 27.77
CA ASN A 444 -5.98 -6.06 28.93
C ASN A 444 -5.34 -4.71 28.64
N VAL A 445 -5.47 -4.20 27.41
CA VAL A 445 -4.97 -2.87 27.06
C VAL A 445 -5.87 -1.83 27.73
N ALA A 446 -5.25 -0.83 28.36
CA ALA A 446 -5.98 0.18 29.11
C ALA A 446 -7.01 0.90 28.24
N ASP A 447 -8.21 1.11 28.79
CA ASP A 447 -9.33 1.74 28.10
C ASP A 447 -8.93 3.09 27.50
N GLU A 448 -8.11 3.88 28.22
CA GLU A 448 -7.63 5.18 27.78
C GLU A 448 -6.76 5.10 26.51
N ARG A 449 -5.93 4.05 26.37
CA ARG A 449 -5.13 3.85 25.15
C ARG A 449 -6.01 3.50 23.97
N VAL A 450 -7.06 2.72 24.20
CA VAL A 450 -8.02 2.34 23.14
C VAL A 450 -8.83 3.54 22.68
N GLU A 451 -9.33 4.36 23.62
CA GLU A 451 -10.05 5.60 23.29
C GLU A 451 -9.13 6.58 22.55
N GLN A 452 -7.89 6.78 23.00
CA GLN A 452 -6.91 7.64 22.32
C GLN A 452 -6.62 7.19 20.89
N MET A 453 -6.50 5.88 20.63
CA MET A 453 -6.31 5.37 19.28
C MET A 453 -7.53 5.62 18.40
N LEU A 454 -8.75 5.40 18.92
CA LEU A 454 -9.99 5.67 18.18
C LEU A 454 -10.15 7.17 17.87
N GLU A 455 -9.83 8.05 18.81
CA GLU A 455 -9.84 9.49 18.60
C GLU A 455 -8.88 9.90 17.48
N LEU A 456 -7.65 9.35 17.46
CA LEU A 456 -6.69 9.62 16.38
C LEU A 456 -7.21 9.19 15.01
N LEU A 457 -7.92 8.05 14.93
CA LEU A 457 -8.49 7.57 13.68
C LEU A 457 -9.64 8.45 13.21
N VAL A 458 -10.58 8.78 14.11
CA VAL A 458 -11.77 9.58 13.78
C VAL A 458 -11.41 11.04 13.49
N SER A 459 -10.58 11.67 14.33
CA SER A 459 -10.12 13.05 14.11
C SER A 459 -9.14 13.17 12.95
N GLY A 460 -8.62 12.02 12.49
CA GLY A 460 -7.67 11.88 11.40
C GLY A 460 -8.16 12.52 10.12
N GLY A 461 -9.37 12.15 9.71
CA GLY A 461 -10.04 12.61 8.49
C GLY A 461 -9.07 12.83 7.33
N ASP A 462 -9.21 14.00 6.69
CA ASP A 462 -8.37 14.39 5.55
C ASP A 462 -6.89 14.61 5.93
N GLU A 463 -6.57 14.96 7.18
CA GLU A 463 -5.18 15.20 7.58
C GLU A 463 -4.36 13.91 7.61
N LEU A 464 -4.90 12.84 8.18
CA LEU A 464 -4.26 11.53 8.14
C LEU A 464 -4.29 10.99 6.70
N ALA A 465 -5.36 11.24 5.94
CA ALA A 465 -5.46 10.87 4.53
C ALA A 465 -4.37 11.51 3.65
N ARG A 466 -4.01 12.79 3.89
CA ARG A 466 -2.89 13.44 3.18
C ARG A 466 -1.54 12.76 3.41
N ARG A 467 -1.35 12.08 4.56
CA ARG A 467 -0.13 11.30 4.85
C ARG A 467 -0.22 9.88 4.33
N TYR A 468 -1.40 9.29 4.41
CA TYR A 468 -1.70 7.96 3.91
C TYR A 468 -3.14 7.89 3.42
N TYR A 469 -3.31 7.88 2.10
CA TYR A 469 -4.63 8.12 1.50
C TYR A 469 -5.73 7.17 1.95
N ARG A 470 -5.41 5.91 2.23
CA ARG A 470 -6.41 4.92 2.67
C ARG A 470 -6.97 5.23 4.06
N ALA A 471 -6.38 6.16 4.80
CA ALA A 471 -7.03 6.69 5.99
C ALA A 471 -8.35 7.41 5.67
N ALA A 472 -8.55 7.88 4.43
CA ALA A 472 -9.84 8.38 3.95
C ALA A 472 -10.94 7.30 3.91
N PHE A 473 -10.57 6.02 3.91
CA PHE A 473 -11.53 4.91 3.96
C PHE A 473 -12.06 4.65 5.38
N ILE A 474 -11.46 5.30 6.38
CA ILE A 474 -11.82 5.18 7.79
C ILE A 474 -12.88 6.24 8.09
N SER A 475 -14.12 5.79 8.26
CA SER A 475 -15.24 6.62 8.63
C SER A 475 -16.06 5.92 9.72
N ARG A 476 -16.98 6.65 10.31
CA ARG A 476 -17.92 6.10 11.29
C ARG A 476 -18.68 4.89 10.72
N GLU A 477 -19.10 4.98 9.47
CA GLU A 477 -19.87 3.96 8.75
C GLU A 477 -19.04 2.72 8.43
N THR A 478 -17.72 2.87 8.25
CA THR A 478 -16.83 1.78 7.85
C THR A 478 -16.09 1.11 9.00
N MET A 479 -15.88 1.81 10.12
CA MET A 479 -15.03 1.36 11.23
C MET A 479 -15.54 0.11 11.97
N GLN A 480 -16.80 -0.28 11.80
CA GLN A 480 -17.32 -1.54 12.37
C GLN A 480 -17.52 -2.65 11.33
N LEU A 481 -17.29 -2.37 10.03
CA LEU A 481 -17.54 -3.33 8.97
C LEU A 481 -16.55 -4.49 8.99
N GLY A 482 -17.07 -5.71 8.84
CA GLY A 482 -16.24 -6.91 8.71
C GLY A 482 -15.56 -7.36 9.99
N LEU A 483 -15.92 -6.81 11.15
CA LEU A 483 -15.40 -7.25 12.45
C LEU A 483 -16.24 -8.40 13.01
N ALA A 484 -15.64 -9.58 13.16
CA ALA A 484 -16.29 -10.75 13.79
C ALA A 484 -15.65 -11.18 15.12
N VAL A 485 -14.61 -10.45 15.56
CA VAL A 485 -14.01 -10.56 16.90
C VAL A 485 -14.70 -9.54 17.81
N PRO A 486 -14.99 -9.86 19.09
CA PRO A 486 -15.62 -8.92 20.02
C PRO A 486 -14.85 -7.60 20.11
N LEU A 487 -15.57 -6.48 20.13
CA LEU A 487 -14.98 -5.17 20.36
C LEU A 487 -14.35 -5.08 21.74
N HIS A 488 -13.30 -4.27 21.87
CA HIS A 488 -12.80 -3.86 23.18
C HIS A 488 -13.91 -3.09 23.92
N PRO A 489 -14.09 -3.26 25.25
CA PRO A 489 -15.13 -2.54 26.00
C PRO A 489 -15.08 -1.02 25.80
N ALA A 490 -13.88 -0.43 25.79
CA ALA A 490 -13.70 0.99 25.49
C ALA A 490 -14.14 1.37 24.06
N ALA A 491 -13.84 0.52 23.07
CA ALA A 491 -14.27 0.75 21.70
C ALA A 491 -15.80 0.68 21.57
N GLN A 492 -16.45 -0.29 22.22
CA GLN A 492 -17.91 -0.37 22.28
C GLN A 492 -18.50 0.92 22.86
N ARG A 493 -18.02 1.37 24.02
CA ARG A 493 -18.52 2.61 24.65
C ARG A 493 -18.25 3.84 23.78
N PHE A 494 -17.13 3.88 23.07
CA PHE A 494 -16.84 4.95 22.13
C PHE A 494 -17.89 4.99 21.03
N TYR A 495 -18.20 3.86 20.39
CA TYR A 495 -19.24 3.76 19.38
C TYR A 495 -20.64 4.11 19.93
N ASP A 496 -21.00 3.61 21.12
CA ASP A 496 -22.30 3.93 21.74
C ASP A 496 -22.47 5.43 22.04
N ARG A 497 -21.38 6.15 22.35
CA ARG A 497 -21.40 7.63 22.49
C ARG A 497 -21.51 8.30 21.13
N PHE A 498 -20.75 7.80 20.17
CA PHE A 498 -20.73 8.28 18.80
C PHE A 498 -22.12 8.20 18.15
N ASP A 499 -22.81 7.08 18.26
CA ASP A 499 -24.13 6.87 17.64
C ASP A 499 -25.21 7.76 18.26
N ARG A 500 -25.14 8.00 19.58
CA ARG A 500 -26.05 8.93 20.27
C ARG A 500 -25.88 10.38 19.82
N GLN A 501 -24.66 10.83 19.55
CA GLN A 501 -24.42 12.18 19.04
C GLN A 501 -25.09 12.38 17.67
N GLN A 502 -25.05 11.37 16.80
CA GLN A 502 -25.72 11.42 15.49
C GLN A 502 -27.24 11.52 15.59
N ALA A 503 -27.85 10.72 16.47
CA ALA A 503 -29.30 10.80 16.68
C ALA A 503 -29.72 12.22 17.11
N HIS A 504 -28.95 12.84 17.99
CA HIS A 504 -29.20 14.22 18.42
C HIS A 504 -28.99 15.27 17.31
N GLU A 505 -28.00 15.11 16.43
CA GLU A 505 -27.78 16.01 15.30
C GLU A 505 -28.90 15.90 14.25
N GLN A 506 -29.37 14.67 13.96
CA GLN A 506 -30.47 14.44 13.02
C GLN A 506 -31.82 14.94 13.56
N ASP A 507 -32.07 14.79 14.87
CA ASP A 507 -33.26 15.33 15.52
C ASP A 507 -33.24 16.87 15.54
N ALA A 508 -32.05 17.48 15.70
CA ALA A 508 -31.89 18.93 15.66
C ALA A 508 -32.18 19.51 14.28
N ASP A 509 -31.61 18.92 13.21
CA ASP A 509 -31.85 19.35 11.82
C ASP A 509 -33.33 19.24 11.42
N ASN A 510 -34.01 18.15 11.83
CA ASN A 510 -35.44 17.97 11.58
C ASN A 510 -36.32 18.97 12.37
N SER A 511 -35.87 19.45 13.53
CA SER A 511 -36.62 20.41 14.35
C SER A 511 -36.50 21.87 13.89
N THR A 512 -35.54 22.17 13.01
CA THR A 512 -35.32 23.52 12.43
C THR A 512 -35.89 23.69 11.02
N GLY A 513 -36.50 22.63 10.47
CA GLY A 513 -37.10 22.61 9.13
C GLY A 513 -38.63 22.80 9.09
N ASP A 514 -39.30 22.87 10.26
CA ASP A 514 -40.71 23.27 10.44
C ASP A 514 -40.81 24.72 10.91
#